data_AF-A0A395M7E1-F1
#
_entry.id   AF-A0A395M7E1-F1
#
_cell.length_a   1.000
_cell.length_b   1.000
_cell.length_c   1.000
_cell.angle_alpha   90.00
_cell.angle_beta   90.00
_cell.angle_gamma   90.00
#
_symmetry.space_group_name_H-M   'P 1'
#
loop_
_entity.id
_entity.type
_entity.pdbx_description
1 polymer ?
#
loop_
_entity_poly.entity_id
_entity_poly.type
_entity_poly.pdbx_seq_one_letter_code
_entity_poly.pdbx_strand_id
1 'polypeptide(L)'
;MTQTVVVLGGSLGGMAVTHQLLKYTRPHQEDLKVILVSKNSHFYWNLASVRAIVPGVVKDEEIFAPIQPGLDQYPPGSAHFIVGTASAVDPEARTVTVEPETGASTKLKYDHLVVATGAETVDPSLPWKASTSHEELVASLHRTADKVERATHVVIAGAGATGVELAGEIQYAYPSTTVVLLSADDKVLGGDSIAGRAESELRRLGVEIRAGVRSEETTELPDGKTLVKLSNGESIATDVFLATMGLRPNSGFLPKEWLNEHGYADVDDEMRVKAASGVWAVGDVVSKPRAGFLITEAQAAGVYKNIDLVLKGKEPQPVSGPRVDAFICATGRSRGAGRLGKVPVPSLAVWTVKGRTLGLERTKKYANGTMW
;
A
#
# COMPACT_ATOMS: atom_id res chain seq x y z
N MET A 1 15.21 20.20 -24.78
CA MET A 1 16.11 19.14 -24.28
C MET A 1 15.24 18.15 -23.55
N THR A 2 15.40 16.86 -23.81
CA THR A 2 14.64 15.79 -23.13
C THR A 2 14.76 15.89 -21.61
N GLN A 3 13.61 15.94 -20.95
CA GLN A 3 13.48 15.91 -19.49
C GLN A 3 13.01 14.52 -19.10
N THR A 4 13.81 13.78 -18.34
CA THR A 4 13.52 12.41 -17.94
C THR A 4 13.10 12.34 -16.48
N VAL A 5 11.87 11.91 -16.23
CA VAL A 5 11.37 11.57 -14.90
C VAL A 5 11.35 10.05 -14.76
N VAL A 6 12.14 9.53 -13.82
CA VAL A 6 12.08 8.10 -13.46
C VAL A 6 11.22 7.95 -12.22
N VAL A 7 10.18 7.12 -12.29
CA VAL A 7 9.27 6.82 -11.19
C VAL A 7 9.49 5.36 -10.76
N LEU A 8 9.82 5.15 -9.49
CA LEU A 8 10.08 3.84 -8.91
C LEU A 8 8.88 3.37 -8.10
N GLY A 9 8.16 2.35 -8.57
CA GLY A 9 7.02 1.71 -7.90
C GLY A 9 5.70 1.90 -8.67
N GLY A 10 5.16 0.82 -9.22
CA GLY A 10 3.88 0.81 -9.96
C GLY A 10 2.62 0.62 -9.11
N SER A 11 2.59 1.17 -7.90
CA SER A 11 1.40 1.15 -7.01
C SER A 11 0.76 2.53 -6.91
N LEU A 12 -0.08 2.77 -5.89
CA LEU A 12 -0.92 3.97 -5.73
C LEU A 12 -0.19 5.28 -6.06
N GLY A 13 0.91 5.58 -5.36
CA GLY A 13 1.64 6.84 -5.52
C GLY A 13 2.34 6.96 -6.87
N GLY A 14 3.07 5.92 -7.31
CA GLY A 14 3.83 6.00 -8.55
C GLY A 14 2.96 5.97 -9.80
N MET A 15 1.85 5.22 -9.80
CA MET A 15 0.84 5.28 -10.87
C MET A 15 0.20 6.66 -10.93
N ALA A 16 -0.15 7.24 -9.77
CA ALA A 16 -0.71 8.58 -9.70
C ALA A 16 0.23 9.65 -10.23
N VAL A 17 1.51 9.63 -9.85
CA VAL A 17 2.50 10.58 -10.38
C VAL A 17 2.70 10.36 -11.88
N THR A 18 2.87 9.11 -12.32
CA THR A 18 3.11 8.76 -13.74
C THR A 18 1.99 9.25 -14.64
N HIS A 19 0.74 8.90 -14.34
CA HIS A 19 -0.41 9.31 -15.16
C HIS A 19 -0.63 10.82 -15.12
N GLN A 20 -0.47 11.48 -13.97
CA GLN A 20 -0.64 12.93 -13.88
C GLN A 20 0.46 13.71 -14.61
N LEU A 21 1.72 13.25 -14.58
CA LEU A 21 2.79 13.84 -15.40
C LEU A 21 2.47 13.69 -16.90
N LEU A 22 2.09 12.49 -17.33
CA LEU A 22 1.78 12.21 -18.75
C LEU A 22 0.51 12.91 -19.24
N LYS A 23 -0.51 13.06 -18.39
CA LYS A 23 -1.78 13.69 -18.75
C LYS A 23 -1.73 15.22 -18.65
N TYR A 24 -1.09 15.74 -17.62
CA TYR A 24 -1.14 17.16 -17.30
C TYR A 24 0.14 17.91 -17.59
N THR A 25 1.32 17.30 -17.48
CA THR A 25 2.61 18.01 -17.70
C THR A 25 3.11 17.86 -19.13
N ARG A 26 3.05 16.64 -19.67
CA ARG A 26 3.54 16.31 -21.02
C ARG A 26 2.91 17.14 -22.16
N PRO A 27 1.63 17.56 -22.13
CA PRO A 27 1.05 18.38 -23.20
C PRO A 27 1.71 19.76 -23.39
N HIS A 28 2.37 20.30 -22.36
CA HIS A 28 3.08 21.60 -22.43
C HIS A 28 4.58 21.48 -22.14
N GLN A 29 5.10 20.27 -21.98
CA GLN A 29 6.52 19.93 -21.91
C GLN A 29 6.80 18.82 -22.93
N GLU A 30 6.93 19.18 -24.21
CA GLU A 30 6.93 18.20 -25.30
C GLU A 30 8.08 17.18 -25.23
N ASP A 31 9.22 17.59 -24.65
CA ASP A 31 10.37 16.72 -24.49
C ASP A 31 10.34 15.88 -23.20
N LEU A 32 9.22 15.87 -22.45
CA LEU A 32 9.09 15.08 -21.22
C LEU A 32 8.99 13.58 -21.53
N LYS A 33 9.86 12.79 -20.91
CA LYS A 33 9.86 11.33 -20.90
C LYS A 33 9.64 10.84 -19.46
N VAL A 34 8.67 9.97 -19.25
CA VAL A 34 8.41 9.31 -17.97
C VAL A 34 8.76 7.84 -18.09
N ILE A 35 9.63 7.34 -17.22
CA ILE A 35 9.99 5.93 -17.12
C ILE A 35 9.45 5.40 -15.80
N LEU A 36 8.45 4.52 -15.86
CA LEU A 36 7.95 3.80 -14.70
C LEU A 36 8.72 2.48 -14.54
N VAL A 37 9.29 2.25 -13.37
CA VAL A 37 9.92 0.98 -12.99
C VAL A 37 9.07 0.35 -11.90
N SER A 38 8.63 -0.89 -12.09
CA SER A 38 7.83 -1.61 -11.10
C SER A 38 8.26 -3.06 -11.03
N LYS A 39 8.34 -3.64 -9.83
CA LYS A 39 8.60 -5.08 -9.65
C LYS A 39 7.49 -5.95 -10.24
N ASN A 40 6.31 -5.38 -10.46
CA ASN A 40 5.11 -6.06 -10.89
C ASN A 40 4.58 -5.47 -12.20
N SER A 41 4.19 -6.34 -13.14
CA SER A 41 3.56 -6.00 -14.42
C SER A 41 2.13 -5.49 -14.28
N HIS A 42 1.49 -5.78 -13.14
CA HIS A 42 0.13 -5.42 -12.80
C HIS A 42 0.08 -4.44 -11.63
N PHE A 43 -0.86 -3.51 -11.71
CA PHE A 43 -1.30 -2.73 -10.58
C PHE A 43 -2.13 -3.63 -9.67
N TYR A 44 -1.83 -3.59 -8.36
CA TYR A 44 -2.50 -4.37 -7.33
C TYR A 44 -3.29 -3.47 -6.38
N TRP A 45 -4.60 -3.64 -6.32
CA TRP A 45 -5.46 -2.92 -5.38
C TRP A 45 -5.43 -3.56 -3.98
N ASN A 46 -4.31 -3.39 -3.30
CA ASN A 46 -4.00 -4.06 -2.04
C ASN A 46 -4.98 -3.75 -0.89
N LEU A 47 -5.77 -2.68 -0.96
CA LEU A 47 -6.83 -2.41 0.02
C LEU A 47 -7.92 -3.49 0.06
N ALA A 48 -8.14 -4.19 -1.06
CA ALA A 48 -9.12 -5.28 -1.14
C ALA A 48 -8.51 -6.67 -0.86
N SER A 49 -7.21 -6.74 -0.58
CA SER A 49 -6.49 -8.00 -0.32
C SER A 49 -7.13 -8.82 0.81
N VAL A 50 -7.58 -8.14 1.87
CA VAL A 50 -8.28 -8.74 3.02
C VAL A 50 -9.57 -9.47 2.65
N ARG A 51 -10.20 -9.12 1.52
CA ARG A 51 -11.38 -9.80 0.97
C ARG A 51 -11.01 -10.80 -0.12
N ALA A 52 -9.92 -10.57 -0.85
CA ALA A 52 -9.44 -11.47 -1.89
C ALA A 52 -8.95 -12.82 -1.33
N ILE A 53 -8.57 -12.88 -0.05
CA ILE A 53 -8.27 -14.14 0.63
C ILE A 53 -9.52 -14.90 1.11
N VAL A 54 -10.73 -14.50 0.70
CA VAL A 54 -11.94 -15.29 0.90
C VAL A 54 -12.34 -15.89 -0.46
N PRO A 55 -12.24 -17.22 -0.64
CA PRO A 55 -12.56 -17.89 -1.88
C PRO A 55 -13.91 -17.50 -2.49
N GLY A 56 -13.92 -17.30 -3.81
CA GLY A 56 -15.13 -17.03 -4.59
C GLY A 56 -15.70 -15.61 -4.48
N VAL A 57 -15.03 -14.69 -3.77
CA VAL A 57 -15.56 -13.35 -3.49
C VAL A 57 -14.97 -12.27 -4.39
N VAL A 58 -13.68 -12.35 -4.69
CA VAL A 58 -12.96 -11.43 -5.57
C VAL A 58 -12.23 -12.25 -6.59
N LYS A 59 -12.40 -11.92 -7.87
CA LYS A 59 -11.62 -12.52 -8.96
C LYS A 59 -10.31 -11.77 -9.14
N ASP A 60 -9.28 -12.46 -9.64
CA ASP A 60 -7.96 -11.87 -9.84
C ASP A 60 -8.04 -10.61 -10.74
N GLU A 61 -8.88 -10.60 -11.78
CA GLU A 61 -9.02 -9.45 -12.69
C GLU A 61 -9.79 -8.26 -12.10
N GLU A 62 -10.35 -8.40 -10.89
CA GLU A 62 -10.98 -7.31 -10.15
C GLU A 62 -9.97 -6.57 -9.25
N ILE A 63 -8.94 -7.27 -8.77
CA ILE A 63 -7.93 -6.73 -7.85
C ILE A 63 -6.57 -6.47 -8.52
N PHE A 64 -6.33 -7.08 -9.69
CA PHE A 64 -5.18 -6.83 -10.55
C PHE A 64 -5.61 -6.19 -11.88
N ALA A 65 -4.77 -5.31 -12.40
CA ALA A 65 -4.92 -4.78 -13.76
C ALA A 65 -3.54 -4.54 -14.39
N PRO A 66 -3.31 -4.96 -15.66
CA PRO A 66 -2.01 -4.77 -16.32
C PRO A 66 -1.71 -3.27 -16.48
N ILE A 67 -0.47 -2.88 -16.19
CA ILE A 67 -0.05 -1.46 -16.24
C ILE A 67 0.18 -0.99 -17.67
N GLN A 68 0.84 -1.83 -18.50
CA GLN A 68 1.28 -1.46 -19.85
C GLN A 68 0.16 -0.84 -20.73
N PRO A 69 -1.04 -1.44 -20.85
CA PRO A 69 -2.09 -0.89 -21.71
C PRO A 69 -2.53 0.52 -21.32
N GLY A 70 -2.43 0.85 -20.03
CA GLY A 70 -2.70 2.19 -19.52
C GLY A 70 -1.64 3.22 -19.89
N LEU A 71 -0.41 2.80 -20.19
CA LEU A 71 0.67 3.69 -20.60
C LEU A 71 0.74 3.84 -22.12
N ASP A 72 0.31 2.83 -22.87
CA ASP A 72 0.28 2.83 -24.35
C ASP A 72 -0.68 3.88 -24.94
N GLN A 73 -1.60 4.42 -24.13
CA GLN A 73 -2.52 5.49 -24.56
C GLN A 73 -1.82 6.84 -24.76
N TYR A 74 -0.63 7.03 -24.20
CA TYR A 74 0.12 8.29 -24.27
C TYR A 74 0.96 8.37 -25.55
N PRO A 75 1.40 9.57 -25.98
CA PRO A 75 2.18 9.74 -27.19
C PRO A 75 3.40 8.79 -27.25
N PRO A 76 3.69 8.15 -28.39
CA PRO A 76 4.82 7.23 -28.52
C PRO A 76 6.13 7.83 -28.00
N GLY A 77 6.85 7.07 -27.18
CA GLY A 77 8.12 7.50 -26.57
C GLY A 77 8.00 8.43 -25.36
N SER A 78 6.79 8.89 -24.98
CA SER A 78 6.62 9.71 -23.78
C SER A 78 6.56 8.88 -22.49
N ALA A 79 6.04 7.65 -22.56
CA ALA A 79 5.94 6.72 -21.43
C ALA A 79 6.74 5.45 -21.73
N HIS A 80 7.53 4.98 -20.76
CA HIS A 80 8.24 3.71 -20.82
C HIS A 80 7.98 2.94 -19.53
N PHE A 81 7.74 1.64 -19.65
CA PHE A 81 7.51 0.78 -18.50
C PHE A 81 8.56 -0.32 -18.46
N ILE A 82 9.16 -0.50 -17.29
CA ILE A 82 10.15 -1.55 -17.03
C ILE A 82 9.64 -2.38 -15.87
N VAL A 83 9.39 -3.66 -16.14
CA VAL A 83 9.16 -4.65 -15.08
C VAL A 83 10.51 -5.05 -14.51
N GLY A 84 10.80 -4.63 -13.29
CA GLY A 84 12.11 -4.77 -12.66
C GLY A 84 12.20 -4.10 -11.29
N THR A 85 13.34 -4.31 -10.63
CA THR A 85 13.64 -3.77 -9.29
C THR A 85 14.73 -2.72 -9.37
N ALA A 86 14.54 -1.57 -8.73
CA ALA A 86 15.62 -0.61 -8.53
C ALA A 86 16.54 -1.11 -7.40
N SER A 87 17.84 -1.23 -7.65
CA SER A 87 18.80 -1.84 -6.72
C SER A 87 19.87 -0.89 -6.19
N ALA A 88 20.11 0.25 -6.85
CA ALA A 88 20.99 1.30 -6.34
C ALA A 88 20.70 2.66 -6.99
N VAL A 89 20.98 3.75 -6.28
CA VAL A 89 21.02 5.11 -6.85
C VAL A 89 22.42 5.67 -6.75
N ASP A 90 22.89 6.28 -7.83
CA ASP A 90 24.11 7.08 -7.89
C ASP A 90 23.72 8.57 -7.94
N PRO A 91 23.85 9.31 -6.82
CA PRO A 91 23.48 10.72 -6.72
C PRO A 91 24.30 11.62 -7.64
N GLU A 92 25.59 11.34 -7.79
CA GLU A 92 26.52 12.19 -8.56
C GLU A 92 26.24 12.06 -10.05
N ALA A 93 26.09 10.82 -10.54
CA ALA A 93 25.77 10.55 -11.93
C ALA A 93 24.29 10.81 -12.27
N ARG A 94 23.43 10.98 -11.25
CA ARG A 94 21.96 11.02 -11.36
C ARG A 94 21.42 9.81 -12.14
N THR A 95 21.82 8.62 -11.69
CA THR A 95 21.36 7.37 -12.28
C THR A 95 20.75 6.45 -11.24
N VAL A 96 19.79 5.63 -11.65
CA VAL A 96 19.29 4.49 -10.88
C VAL A 96 19.61 3.20 -11.63
N THR A 97 20.20 2.25 -10.91
CA THR A 97 20.41 0.89 -11.42
C THR A 97 19.11 0.13 -11.27
N VAL A 98 18.65 -0.45 -12.38
CA VAL A 98 17.46 -1.29 -12.45
C VAL A 98 17.89 -2.69 -12.88
N GLU A 99 17.35 -3.68 -12.21
CA GLU A 99 17.41 -5.10 -12.54
C GLU A 99 16.07 -5.50 -13.14
N PRO A 100 15.95 -5.53 -14.48
CA PRO A 100 14.74 -6.00 -15.13
C PRO A 100 14.48 -7.47 -14.81
N GLU A 101 13.22 -7.89 -14.87
CA GLU A 101 12.87 -9.31 -14.75
C GLU A 101 13.54 -10.17 -15.84
N THR A 102 13.74 -9.59 -17.03
CA THR A 102 14.43 -10.22 -18.15
C THR A 102 15.49 -9.30 -18.74
N GLY A 103 16.69 -9.85 -18.98
CA GLY A 103 17.82 -9.10 -19.56
C GLY A 103 18.85 -8.63 -18.53
N ALA A 104 19.77 -7.78 -18.98
CA ALA A 104 20.87 -7.28 -18.15
C ALA A 104 20.45 -6.08 -17.30
N SER A 105 21.09 -5.93 -16.14
CA SER A 105 20.99 -4.71 -15.34
C SER A 105 21.34 -3.48 -16.18
N THR A 106 20.60 -2.40 -15.97
CA THR A 106 20.74 -1.15 -16.73
C THR A 106 20.73 0.06 -15.81
N LYS A 107 21.44 1.12 -16.22
CA LYS A 107 21.44 2.41 -15.52
C LYS A 107 20.53 3.39 -16.25
N LEU A 108 19.51 3.88 -15.55
CA LEU A 108 18.60 4.91 -16.06
C LEU A 108 19.05 6.26 -15.53
N LYS A 109 19.41 7.17 -16.44
CA LYS A 109 19.66 8.58 -16.09
C LYS A 109 18.34 9.31 -15.87
N TYR A 110 18.31 10.19 -14.88
CA TYR A 110 17.14 11.01 -14.58
C TYR A 110 17.49 12.49 -14.40
N ASP A 111 16.53 13.35 -14.76
CA ASP A 111 16.48 14.75 -14.33
C ASP A 111 15.68 14.87 -13.03
N HIS A 112 14.63 14.05 -12.91
CA HIS A 112 13.88 13.86 -11.67
C HIS A 112 13.70 12.39 -11.33
N LEU A 113 13.86 12.05 -10.05
CA LEU A 113 13.60 10.72 -9.51
C LEU A 113 12.42 10.77 -8.53
N VAL A 114 11.42 9.92 -8.71
CA VAL A 114 10.29 9.80 -7.80
C VAL A 114 10.34 8.42 -7.15
N VAL A 115 10.59 8.37 -5.85
CA VAL A 115 10.59 7.13 -5.05
C VAL A 115 9.17 6.89 -4.52
N ALA A 116 8.49 5.90 -5.10
CA ALA A 116 7.15 5.47 -4.72
C ALA A 116 7.11 3.95 -4.44
N THR A 117 8.22 3.40 -3.91
CA THR A 117 8.45 1.97 -3.72
C THR A 117 7.66 1.36 -2.56
N GLY A 118 6.99 2.20 -1.76
CA GLY A 118 6.11 1.79 -0.68
C GLY A 118 6.85 1.14 0.49
N ALA A 119 6.15 0.23 1.16
CA ALA A 119 6.65 -0.54 2.29
C ALA A 119 6.17 -1.99 2.18
N GLU A 120 6.93 -2.91 2.74
CA GLU A 120 6.62 -4.35 2.78
C GLU A 120 6.26 -4.81 4.20
N THR A 121 5.52 -5.91 4.30
CA THR A 121 5.26 -6.59 5.58
C THR A 121 6.50 -7.37 6.04
N VAL A 122 6.65 -7.57 7.36
CA VAL A 122 7.74 -8.43 7.89
C VAL A 122 7.68 -9.85 7.34
N ASP A 123 6.47 -10.36 7.13
CA ASP A 123 6.23 -11.66 6.51
C ASP A 123 5.94 -11.44 5.02
N PRO A 124 6.89 -11.79 4.12
CA PRO A 124 6.70 -11.61 2.68
C PRO A 124 5.75 -12.66 2.07
N SER A 125 5.37 -13.70 2.83
CA SER A 125 4.42 -14.71 2.34
C SER A 125 2.97 -14.22 2.35
N LEU A 126 2.67 -13.14 3.08
CA LEU A 126 1.34 -12.56 3.21
C LEU A 126 1.03 -11.55 2.09
N PRO A 127 -0.20 -11.53 1.57
CA PRO A 127 -0.52 -10.80 0.35
C PRO A 127 -0.84 -9.29 0.54
N TRP A 128 -0.66 -8.71 1.74
CA TRP A 128 -1.13 -7.35 2.04
C TRP A 128 -0.30 -6.25 1.35
N LYS A 129 1.02 -6.41 1.37
CA LYS A 129 2.01 -5.51 0.76
C LYS A 129 3.23 -6.32 0.28
N ALA A 130 2.98 -7.48 -0.33
CA ALA A 130 4.05 -8.34 -0.79
C ALA A 130 4.90 -7.62 -1.85
N SER A 131 6.22 -7.70 -1.70
CA SER A 131 7.19 -7.15 -2.63
C SER A 131 7.70 -8.27 -3.55
N THR A 132 6.81 -8.86 -4.35
CA THR A 132 7.07 -10.03 -5.22
C THR A 132 6.61 -9.77 -6.66
N SER A 133 6.83 -10.74 -7.56
CA SER A 133 6.27 -10.68 -8.92
C SER A 133 4.74 -10.80 -8.90
N HIS A 134 4.10 -10.58 -10.04
CA HIS A 134 2.66 -10.73 -10.19
C HIS A 134 2.18 -12.14 -9.85
N GLU A 135 2.84 -13.13 -10.45
CA GLU A 135 2.50 -14.54 -10.36
C GLU A 135 2.63 -15.03 -8.91
N GLU A 136 3.69 -14.62 -8.23
CA GLU A 136 3.89 -15.00 -6.83
C GLU A 136 2.90 -14.30 -5.89
N LEU A 137 2.49 -13.06 -6.19
CA LEU A 137 1.47 -12.37 -5.42
C LEU A 137 0.07 -13.01 -5.60
N VAL A 138 -0.28 -13.41 -6.82
CA VAL A 138 -1.51 -14.19 -7.10
C VAL A 138 -1.46 -15.52 -6.34
N ALA A 139 -0.34 -16.25 -6.43
CA ALA A 139 -0.16 -17.50 -5.71
C ALA A 139 -0.22 -17.32 -4.18
N SER A 140 0.34 -16.24 -3.64
CA SER A 140 0.25 -15.89 -2.21
C SER A 140 -1.20 -15.64 -1.78
N LEU A 141 -1.99 -14.93 -2.58
CA LEU A 141 -3.43 -14.72 -2.31
C LEU A 141 -4.17 -16.06 -2.26
N HIS A 142 -4.00 -16.92 -3.26
CA HIS A 142 -4.70 -18.22 -3.32
C HIS A 142 -4.26 -19.16 -2.19
N ARG A 143 -2.96 -19.26 -1.90
CA ARG A 143 -2.45 -20.05 -0.77
C ARG A 143 -2.98 -19.55 0.58
N THR A 144 -3.12 -18.23 0.74
CA THR A 144 -3.68 -17.65 1.96
C THR A 144 -5.19 -17.93 2.04
N ALA A 145 -5.90 -17.85 0.91
CA ALA A 145 -7.32 -18.16 0.82
C ALA A 145 -7.63 -19.62 1.19
N ASP A 146 -6.86 -20.57 0.66
CA ASP A 146 -6.99 -22.00 0.97
C ASP A 146 -6.78 -22.30 2.46
N LYS A 147 -5.79 -21.64 3.08
CA LYS A 147 -5.52 -21.77 4.52
C LYS A 147 -6.69 -21.22 5.34
N VAL A 148 -7.19 -20.03 4.99
CA VAL A 148 -8.30 -19.38 5.68
C VAL A 148 -9.60 -20.19 5.57
N GLU A 149 -9.90 -20.76 4.39
CA GLU A 149 -11.10 -21.56 4.17
C GLU A 149 -11.17 -22.81 5.07
N ARG A 150 -10.02 -23.44 5.32
CA ARG A 150 -9.93 -24.67 6.13
C ARG A 150 -9.76 -24.39 7.62
N ALA A 151 -9.55 -23.14 8.01
CA ALA A 151 -9.22 -22.77 9.38
C ALA A 151 -10.44 -22.84 10.30
N THR A 152 -10.28 -23.50 11.43
CA THR A 152 -11.23 -23.45 12.55
C THR A 152 -10.85 -22.37 13.55
N HIS A 153 -9.57 -22.00 13.59
CA HIS A 153 -9.02 -20.96 14.46
C HIS A 153 -8.01 -20.08 13.71
N VAL A 154 -8.22 -18.76 13.75
CA VAL A 154 -7.37 -17.75 13.10
C VAL A 154 -6.94 -16.69 14.11
N VAL A 155 -5.63 -16.40 14.16
CA VAL A 155 -5.07 -15.29 14.93
C VAL A 155 -4.58 -14.22 13.97
N ILE A 156 -5.03 -12.99 14.16
CA ILE A 156 -4.61 -11.81 13.41
C ILE A 156 -3.78 -10.92 14.34
N ALA A 157 -2.52 -10.69 14.00
CA ALA A 157 -1.64 -9.79 14.76
C ALA A 157 -1.64 -8.38 14.15
N GLY A 158 -2.09 -7.40 14.92
CA GLY A 158 -2.15 -6.00 14.54
C GLY A 158 -3.59 -5.53 14.32
N ALA A 159 -4.08 -4.66 15.20
CA ALA A 159 -5.45 -4.12 15.12
C ALA A 159 -5.52 -2.76 14.40
N GLY A 160 -4.65 -2.53 13.42
CA GLY A 160 -4.78 -1.41 12.49
C GLY A 160 -5.94 -1.62 11.51
N ALA A 161 -6.09 -0.72 10.53
CA ALA A 161 -7.18 -0.79 9.55
C ALA A 161 -7.22 -2.14 8.82
N THR A 162 -6.05 -2.63 8.36
CA THR A 162 -5.95 -3.93 7.69
C THR A 162 -6.42 -5.08 8.57
N GLY A 163 -5.96 -5.17 9.82
CA GLY A 163 -6.36 -6.25 10.73
C GLY A 163 -7.83 -6.19 11.15
N VAL A 164 -8.39 -4.99 11.35
CA VAL A 164 -9.82 -4.81 11.65
C VAL A 164 -10.69 -5.23 10.45
N GLU A 165 -10.33 -4.81 9.23
CA GLU A 165 -11.06 -5.20 8.02
C GLU A 165 -10.94 -6.71 7.77
N LEU A 166 -9.73 -7.27 7.94
CA LEU A 166 -9.45 -8.70 7.81
C LEU A 166 -10.25 -9.55 8.80
N ALA A 167 -10.26 -9.19 10.08
CA ALA A 167 -11.02 -9.91 11.10
C ALA A 167 -12.52 -9.90 10.76
N GLY A 168 -13.02 -8.76 10.30
CA GLY A 168 -14.40 -8.62 9.82
C GLY A 168 -14.71 -9.47 8.59
N GLU A 169 -13.81 -9.52 7.59
CA GLU A 169 -14.01 -10.34 6.38
C GLU A 169 -14.05 -11.83 6.68
N ILE A 170 -13.08 -12.33 7.46
CA ILE A 170 -12.99 -13.76 7.80
C ILE A 170 -14.21 -14.17 8.64
N GLN A 171 -14.51 -13.46 9.73
CA GLN A 171 -15.62 -13.83 10.60
C GLN A 171 -16.98 -13.75 9.89
N TYR A 172 -17.16 -12.79 8.97
CA TYR A 172 -18.37 -12.69 8.16
C TYR A 172 -18.52 -13.90 7.22
N ALA A 173 -17.44 -14.33 6.58
CA ALA A 173 -17.45 -15.44 5.63
C ALA A 173 -17.57 -16.80 6.33
N TYR A 174 -16.96 -16.95 7.50
CA TYR A 174 -16.88 -18.19 8.26
C TYR A 174 -17.36 -17.99 9.71
N PRO A 175 -18.69 -17.93 9.95
CA PRO A 175 -19.25 -17.65 11.28
C PRO A 175 -18.86 -18.67 12.36
N SER A 176 -18.48 -19.89 11.97
CA SER A 176 -18.03 -20.97 12.87
C SER A 176 -16.54 -20.91 13.21
N THR A 177 -15.75 -20.14 12.47
CA THR A 177 -14.31 -19.99 12.73
C THR A 177 -14.10 -19.05 13.91
N THR A 178 -13.21 -19.43 14.83
CA THR A 178 -12.78 -18.55 15.92
C THR A 178 -11.74 -17.58 15.37
N VAL A 179 -12.06 -16.28 15.37
CA VAL A 179 -11.13 -15.22 14.92
C VAL A 179 -10.69 -14.39 16.12
N VAL A 180 -9.39 -14.41 16.41
CA VAL A 180 -8.77 -13.62 17.47
C VAL A 180 -7.98 -12.46 16.86
N LEU A 181 -8.36 -11.23 17.18
CA LEU A 181 -7.66 -10.01 16.78
C LEU A 181 -6.81 -9.49 17.95
N LEU A 182 -5.49 -9.45 17.75
CA LEU A 182 -4.53 -8.93 18.73
C LEU A 182 -4.24 -7.45 18.48
N SER A 183 -4.34 -6.64 19.53
CA SER A 183 -3.98 -5.23 19.56
C SER A 183 -2.91 -4.98 20.61
N ALA A 184 -1.76 -4.44 20.19
CA ALA A 184 -0.72 -3.99 21.12
C ALA A 184 -1.19 -2.80 21.99
N ASP A 185 -2.04 -1.96 21.42
CA ASP A 185 -2.67 -0.83 22.11
C ASP A 185 -3.93 -1.29 22.88
N ASP A 186 -4.39 -0.46 23.82
CA ASP A 186 -5.63 -0.67 24.59
C ASP A 186 -6.90 -0.67 23.73
N LYS A 187 -6.83 -0.12 22.52
CA LYS A 187 -7.94 -0.03 21.57
C LYS A 187 -7.48 -0.31 20.15
N VAL A 188 -8.37 -0.84 19.33
CA VAL A 188 -8.11 -1.02 17.89
C VAL A 188 -7.92 0.34 17.20
N LEU A 189 -7.39 0.33 15.97
CA LEU A 189 -7.20 1.51 15.11
C LEU A 189 -6.36 2.62 15.78
N GLY A 190 -5.46 2.25 16.70
CA GLY A 190 -4.62 3.19 17.44
C GLY A 190 -5.42 4.15 18.32
N GLY A 191 -6.61 3.74 18.78
CA GLY A 191 -7.46 4.57 19.63
C GLY A 191 -8.14 5.74 18.91
N ASP A 192 -8.21 5.73 17.59
CA ASP A 192 -9.01 6.72 16.84
C ASP A 192 -10.44 6.80 17.41
N SER A 193 -11.10 7.95 17.27
CA SER A 193 -12.49 8.15 17.67
C SER A 193 -13.49 7.10 17.13
N ILE A 194 -13.15 6.40 16.04
CA ILE A 194 -13.99 5.30 15.50
C ILE A 194 -13.74 3.94 16.15
N ALA A 195 -12.70 3.78 16.98
CA ALA A 195 -12.25 2.49 17.53
C ALA A 195 -13.35 1.77 18.32
N GLY A 196 -14.03 2.45 19.25
CA GLY A 196 -15.08 1.82 20.06
C GLY A 196 -16.26 1.31 19.22
N ARG A 197 -16.58 2.01 18.12
CA ARG A 197 -17.59 1.52 17.17
C ARG A 197 -17.09 0.30 16.41
N ALA A 198 -15.85 0.32 15.93
CA ALA A 198 -15.25 -0.81 15.23
C ALA A 198 -15.23 -2.07 16.12
N GLU A 199 -14.80 -1.94 17.38
CA GLU A 199 -14.82 -3.03 18.37
C GLU A 199 -16.22 -3.58 18.59
N SER A 200 -17.22 -2.71 18.76
CA SER A 200 -18.60 -3.13 18.95
C SER A 200 -19.12 -3.92 17.75
N GLU A 201 -18.82 -3.51 16.52
CA GLU A 201 -19.25 -4.23 15.32
C GLU A 201 -18.54 -5.58 15.17
N LEU A 202 -17.23 -5.63 15.40
CA LEU A 202 -16.45 -6.85 15.33
C LEU A 202 -16.89 -7.87 16.39
N ARG A 203 -17.06 -7.45 17.65
CA ARG A 203 -17.56 -8.32 18.72
C ARG A 203 -18.96 -8.84 18.41
N ARG A 204 -19.83 -8.01 17.84
CA ARG A 204 -21.18 -8.42 17.41
C ARG A 204 -21.13 -9.44 16.26
N LEU A 205 -20.10 -9.40 15.43
CA LEU A 205 -19.86 -10.37 14.36
C LEU A 205 -19.29 -11.70 14.89
N GLY A 206 -18.74 -11.72 16.11
CA GLY A 206 -18.16 -12.91 16.74
C GLY A 206 -16.63 -12.86 16.91
N VAL A 207 -15.97 -11.75 16.53
CA VAL A 207 -14.51 -11.62 16.67
C VAL A 207 -14.12 -11.45 18.14
N GLU A 208 -13.15 -12.23 18.59
CA GLU A 208 -12.49 -12.06 19.87
C GLU A 208 -11.39 -11.01 19.77
N ILE A 209 -11.52 -9.89 20.49
CA ILE A 209 -10.51 -8.83 20.50
C ILE A 209 -9.73 -8.90 21.81
N ARG A 210 -8.41 -9.10 21.71
CA ARG A 210 -7.45 -9.03 22.82
C ARG A 210 -6.59 -7.76 22.69
N ALA A 211 -6.85 -6.79 23.56
CA ALA A 211 -6.14 -5.51 23.60
C ALA A 211 -5.02 -5.51 24.65
N GLY A 212 -4.05 -4.59 24.49
CA GLY A 212 -2.87 -4.51 25.36
C GLY A 212 -1.91 -5.70 25.25
N VAL A 213 -2.04 -6.53 24.22
CA VAL A 213 -1.25 -7.76 24.03
C VAL A 213 -0.79 -7.85 22.58
N ARG A 214 0.52 -8.08 22.39
CA ARG A 214 1.13 -8.27 21.06
C ARG A 214 1.68 -9.69 20.91
N SER A 215 1.76 -10.17 19.68
CA SER A 215 2.56 -11.33 19.33
C SER A 215 4.05 -10.98 19.41
N GLU A 216 4.86 -11.84 20.02
CA GLU A 216 6.32 -11.66 20.10
C GLU A 216 7.08 -12.66 19.24
N GLU A 217 6.61 -13.91 19.21
CA GLU A 217 7.27 -15.00 18.50
C GLU A 217 6.22 -15.98 17.96
N THR A 218 6.52 -16.58 16.81
CA THR A 218 5.71 -17.64 16.21
C THR A 218 6.55 -18.87 15.94
N THR A 219 6.04 -20.04 16.26
CA THR A 219 6.69 -21.33 15.99
C THR A 219 5.73 -22.26 15.27
N GLU A 220 6.18 -22.88 14.18
CA GLU A 220 5.41 -23.92 13.50
C GLU A 220 5.46 -25.22 14.33
N LEU A 221 4.28 -25.80 14.57
CA LEU A 221 4.12 -27.02 15.34
C LEU A 221 4.10 -28.26 14.43
N PRO A 222 4.43 -29.47 14.94
CA PRO A 222 4.44 -30.70 14.13
C PRO A 222 3.10 -31.07 13.47
N ASP A 223 1.99 -30.57 13.99
CA ASP A 223 0.64 -30.78 13.45
C ASP A 223 0.25 -29.73 12.38
N GLY A 224 1.17 -28.85 12.00
CA GLY A 224 0.98 -27.80 11.00
C GLY A 224 0.35 -26.52 11.56
N LYS A 225 0.05 -26.45 12.86
CA LYS A 225 -0.44 -25.23 13.52
C LYS A 225 0.69 -24.26 13.80
N THR A 226 0.35 -23.00 14.06
CA THR A 226 1.27 -21.98 14.56
C THR A 226 1.03 -21.75 16.05
N LEU A 227 2.08 -21.88 16.87
CA LEU A 227 2.08 -21.41 18.24
C LEU A 227 2.51 -19.94 18.27
N VAL A 228 1.65 -19.07 18.77
CA VAL A 228 1.90 -17.62 18.89
C VAL A 228 2.16 -17.30 20.35
N LYS A 229 3.38 -16.88 20.69
CA LYS A 229 3.73 -16.40 22.01
C LYS A 229 3.36 -14.93 22.15
N LEU A 230 2.67 -14.59 23.24
CA LEU A 230 2.16 -13.26 23.51
C LEU A 230 3.01 -12.53 24.55
N SER A 231 2.97 -11.19 24.52
CA SER A 231 3.73 -10.34 25.45
C SER A 231 3.32 -10.42 26.91
N ASN A 232 2.16 -11.02 27.22
CA ASN A 232 1.69 -11.28 28.58
C ASN A 232 2.14 -12.66 29.10
N GLY A 233 2.94 -13.41 28.33
CA GLY A 233 3.42 -14.75 28.68
C GLY A 233 2.48 -15.89 28.30
N GLU A 234 1.29 -15.60 27.79
CA GLU A 234 0.38 -16.61 27.24
C GLU A 234 0.83 -17.08 25.84
N SER A 235 0.33 -18.23 25.42
CA SER A 235 0.49 -18.73 24.05
C SER A 235 -0.84 -19.15 23.46
N ILE A 236 -1.04 -18.90 22.17
CA ILE A 236 -2.23 -19.34 21.41
C ILE A 236 -1.77 -20.25 20.28
N ALA A 237 -2.29 -21.48 20.22
CA ALA A 237 -2.13 -22.32 19.04
C ALA A 237 -3.26 -22.01 18.04
N THR A 238 -2.90 -21.83 16.76
CA THR A 238 -3.86 -21.42 15.71
C THR A 238 -3.60 -22.16 14.42
N ASP A 239 -4.65 -22.40 13.63
CA ASP A 239 -4.50 -23.05 12.31
C ASP A 239 -3.85 -22.06 11.32
N VAL A 240 -4.20 -20.78 11.44
CA VAL A 240 -3.63 -19.70 10.61
C VAL A 240 -3.25 -18.51 11.48
N PHE A 241 -2.04 -18.00 11.27
CA PHE A 241 -1.56 -16.75 11.83
C PHE A 241 -1.39 -15.72 10.71
N LEU A 242 -2.01 -14.54 10.84
CA LEU A 242 -1.96 -13.47 9.84
C LEU A 242 -1.43 -12.18 10.47
N ALA A 243 -0.18 -11.84 10.20
CA ALA A 243 0.41 -10.58 10.63
C ALA A 243 -0.02 -9.43 9.71
N THR A 244 -0.50 -8.33 10.29
CA THR A 244 -0.85 -7.08 9.58
C THR A 244 -0.08 -5.87 10.11
N MET A 245 1.02 -6.13 10.84
CA MET A 245 1.88 -5.14 11.50
C MET A 245 3.33 -5.21 10.98
N GLY A 246 4.18 -4.29 11.46
CA GLY A 246 5.62 -4.38 11.24
C GLY A 246 6.06 -3.98 9.82
N LEU A 247 5.43 -2.97 9.24
CA LEU A 247 5.83 -2.49 7.92
C LEU A 247 7.26 -1.96 7.91
N ARG A 248 8.01 -2.27 6.85
CA ARG A 248 9.35 -1.73 6.59
C ARG A 248 9.35 -0.97 5.26
N PRO A 249 9.89 0.26 5.19
CA PRO A 249 9.94 1.01 3.94
C PRO A 249 10.89 0.33 2.93
N ASN A 250 10.48 0.30 1.66
CA ASN A 250 11.27 -0.26 0.55
C ASN A 250 12.29 0.77 0.04
N SER A 251 13.17 1.21 0.91
CA SER A 251 14.11 2.32 0.70
C SER A 251 15.58 1.92 0.81
N GLY A 252 15.87 0.65 1.13
CA GLY A 252 17.22 0.18 1.44
C GLY A 252 18.25 0.28 0.29
N PHE A 253 17.79 0.52 -0.94
CA PHE A 253 18.64 0.76 -2.11
C PHE A 253 19.07 2.24 -2.26
N LEU A 254 18.48 3.14 -1.45
CA LEU A 254 18.83 4.55 -1.45
C LEU A 254 20.08 4.81 -0.59
N PRO A 255 20.83 5.89 -0.87
CA PRO A 255 21.88 6.37 0.02
C PRO A 255 21.37 6.59 1.44
N LYS A 256 22.17 6.24 2.45
CA LYS A 256 21.75 6.31 3.87
C LYS A 256 21.44 7.74 4.31
N GLU A 257 22.14 8.71 3.76
CA GLU A 257 21.95 10.15 3.98
C GLU A 257 20.61 10.68 3.45
N TRP A 258 19.91 9.92 2.59
CA TRP A 258 18.56 10.26 2.12
C TRP A 258 17.46 9.72 3.03
N LEU A 259 17.84 8.94 4.04
CA LEU A 259 16.92 8.26 4.95
C LEU A 259 16.95 8.90 6.32
N ASN A 260 15.81 8.86 7.02
CA ASN A 260 15.77 9.17 8.44
C ASN A 260 16.25 7.97 9.27
N GLU A 261 16.32 8.15 10.59
CA GLU A 261 16.77 7.15 11.56
C GLU A 261 15.94 5.85 11.57
N HIS A 262 14.74 5.87 10.98
CA HIS A 262 13.84 4.73 10.86
C HIS A 262 13.88 4.09 9.46
N GLY A 263 14.76 4.55 8.58
CA GLY A 263 14.93 4.02 7.23
C GLY A 263 13.92 4.55 6.21
N TYR A 264 13.05 5.52 6.54
CA TYR A 264 12.14 6.12 5.56
C TYR A 264 12.88 7.21 4.76
N ALA A 265 12.46 7.46 3.51
CA ALA A 265 12.95 8.61 2.75
C ALA A 265 12.63 9.91 3.51
N ASP A 266 13.65 10.70 3.83
CA ASP A 266 13.50 11.94 4.59
C ASP A 266 13.16 13.10 3.66
N VAL A 267 11.91 13.56 3.75
CA VAL A 267 11.35 14.58 2.86
C VAL A 267 11.03 15.89 3.57
N ASP A 268 11.12 17.00 2.83
CA ASP A 268 10.60 18.31 3.23
C ASP A 268 9.07 18.42 3.00
N ASP A 269 8.50 19.60 3.30
CA ASP A 269 7.07 19.86 3.14
C ASP A 269 6.64 19.89 1.66
N GLU A 270 7.59 20.02 0.72
CA GLU A 270 7.34 19.93 -0.73
C GLU A 270 7.46 18.50 -1.28
N MET A 271 7.69 17.52 -0.40
CA MET A 271 7.94 16.10 -0.71
C MET A 271 9.26 15.84 -1.46
N ARG A 272 10.23 16.77 -1.38
CA ARG A 272 11.60 16.55 -1.88
C ARG A 272 12.41 15.81 -0.84
N VAL A 273 13.26 14.88 -1.28
CA VAL A 273 14.25 14.25 -0.40
C VAL A 273 15.28 15.31 0.02
N LYS A 274 15.39 15.60 1.31
CA LYS A 274 16.15 16.77 1.81
C LYS A 274 17.62 16.79 1.39
N ALA A 275 18.22 15.61 1.36
CA ALA A 275 19.64 15.43 1.02
C ALA A 275 19.90 15.29 -0.49
N ALA A 276 18.89 15.48 -1.34
CA ALA A 276 18.98 15.19 -2.77
C ALA A 276 18.28 16.24 -3.64
N SER A 277 18.95 16.67 -4.71
CA SER A 277 18.36 17.58 -5.70
C SER A 277 17.59 16.82 -6.77
N GLY A 278 16.36 17.23 -7.06
CA GLY A 278 15.53 16.61 -8.10
C GLY A 278 14.95 15.26 -7.71
N VAL A 279 15.04 14.85 -6.44
CA VAL A 279 14.50 13.59 -5.93
C VAL A 279 13.30 13.86 -5.03
N TRP A 280 12.24 13.08 -5.25
CA TRP A 280 10.96 13.18 -4.57
C TRP A 280 10.60 11.81 -3.99
N ALA A 281 9.79 11.77 -2.93
CA ALA A 281 9.29 10.50 -2.40
C ALA A 281 7.81 10.60 -2.00
N VAL A 282 7.03 9.53 -2.25
CA VAL A 282 5.58 9.50 -2.00
C VAL A 282 5.10 8.14 -1.47
N GLY A 283 4.00 8.16 -0.73
CA GLY A 283 3.38 6.96 -0.17
C GLY A 283 4.16 6.39 1.00
N ASP A 284 4.07 5.08 1.19
CA ASP A 284 4.54 4.44 2.43
C ASP A 284 6.07 4.37 2.58
N VAL A 285 6.84 4.86 1.60
CA VAL A 285 8.29 4.99 1.70
C VAL A 285 8.71 6.23 2.50
N VAL A 286 7.78 7.18 2.75
CA VAL A 286 7.98 8.33 3.64
C VAL A 286 7.30 8.12 4.99
N SER A 287 7.82 8.75 6.04
CA SER A 287 7.28 8.61 7.41
C SER A 287 6.24 9.68 7.78
N LYS A 288 6.22 10.81 7.07
CA LYS A 288 5.35 11.95 7.36
C LYS A 288 4.77 12.54 6.07
N PRO A 289 3.45 12.79 6.02
CA PRO A 289 2.39 12.27 6.91
C PRO A 289 2.32 10.72 6.93
N ARG A 290 1.54 10.16 7.87
CA ARG A 290 1.34 8.70 8.01
C ARG A 290 0.86 8.05 6.71
N ALA A 291 1.15 6.75 6.56
CA ALA A 291 0.61 5.92 5.49
C ALA A 291 -0.93 5.99 5.42
N GLY A 292 -1.48 6.14 4.22
CA GLY A 292 -2.92 6.16 4.01
C GLY A 292 -3.32 6.52 2.59
N PHE A 293 -4.35 5.86 2.06
CA PHE A 293 -4.79 6.00 0.67
C PHE A 293 -4.99 7.47 0.21
N LEU A 294 -5.80 8.25 0.93
CA LEU A 294 -6.07 9.64 0.59
C LEU A 294 -4.85 10.56 0.76
N ILE A 295 -3.95 10.19 1.67
CA ILE A 295 -2.71 10.91 1.91
C ILE A 295 -1.75 10.68 0.74
N THR A 296 -1.58 9.43 0.31
CA THR A 296 -0.77 9.06 -0.86
C THR A 296 -1.27 9.76 -2.13
N GLU A 297 -2.59 9.85 -2.32
CA GLU A 297 -3.18 10.61 -3.44
C GLU A 297 -2.81 12.10 -3.39
N ALA A 298 -2.92 12.72 -2.21
CA ALA A 298 -2.55 14.13 -2.04
C ALA A 298 -1.04 14.35 -2.26
N GLN A 299 -0.20 13.44 -1.75
CA GLN A 299 1.25 13.46 -1.96
C GLN A 299 1.61 13.36 -3.45
N ALA A 300 1.05 12.38 -4.17
CA ALA A 300 1.28 12.20 -5.60
C ALA A 300 0.80 13.41 -6.41
N ALA A 301 -0.37 13.96 -6.06
CA ALA A 301 -0.90 15.19 -6.67
C ALA A 301 0.00 16.40 -6.40
N GLY A 302 0.63 16.48 -5.23
CA GLY A 302 1.60 17.53 -4.91
C GLY A 302 2.91 17.37 -5.68
N VAL A 303 3.46 16.14 -5.72
CA VAL A 303 4.74 15.86 -6.38
C VAL A 303 4.69 16.14 -7.88
N TYR A 304 3.66 15.70 -8.61
CA TYR A 304 3.61 16.00 -10.06
C TYR A 304 3.51 17.52 -10.31
N LYS A 305 2.77 18.26 -9.47
CA LYS A 305 2.67 19.73 -9.57
C LYS A 305 4.00 20.40 -9.28
N ASN A 306 4.73 19.92 -8.27
CA ASN A 306 6.03 20.45 -7.93
C ASN A 306 7.08 20.15 -9.02
N ILE A 307 7.04 18.96 -9.63
CA ILE A 307 7.84 18.65 -10.82
C ILE A 307 7.48 19.61 -11.96
N ASP A 308 6.19 19.82 -12.25
CA ASP A 308 5.73 20.77 -13.27
C ASP A 308 6.20 22.21 -13.00
N LEU A 309 6.19 22.65 -11.74
CA LEU A 309 6.72 23.96 -11.34
C LEU A 309 8.22 24.07 -11.59
N VAL A 310 9.00 23.06 -11.17
CA VAL A 310 10.46 23.05 -11.36
C VAL A 310 10.83 23.03 -12.85
N LEU A 311 10.12 22.25 -13.67
CA LEU A 311 10.29 22.24 -15.13
C LEU A 311 9.99 23.62 -15.77
N LYS A 312 9.18 24.45 -15.12
CA LYS A 312 8.89 25.84 -15.51
C LYS A 312 9.83 26.87 -14.87
N GLY A 313 10.87 26.43 -14.17
CA GLY A 313 11.81 27.30 -13.44
C GLY A 313 11.18 28.00 -12.24
N LYS A 314 10.13 27.42 -11.64
CA LYS A 314 9.44 27.94 -10.47
C LYS A 314 9.76 27.12 -9.22
N GLU A 315 9.65 27.76 -8.07
CA GLU A 315 9.84 27.10 -6.77
C GLU A 315 8.72 26.10 -6.47
N PRO A 316 9.05 24.90 -5.96
CA PRO A 316 8.08 23.95 -5.40
C PRO A 316 7.22 24.56 -4.30
N GLN A 317 6.05 23.98 -4.07
CA GLN A 317 5.10 24.44 -3.06
C GLN A 317 4.84 23.33 -2.02
N PRO A 318 4.57 23.69 -0.76
CA PRO A 318 4.21 22.73 0.26
C PRO A 318 3.02 21.86 -0.15
N VAL A 319 3.15 20.55 0.05
CA VAL A 319 2.13 19.57 -0.29
C VAL A 319 1.19 19.38 0.89
N SER A 320 -0.02 19.92 0.75
CA SER A 320 -1.07 19.74 1.76
C SER A 320 -1.70 18.35 1.64
N GLY A 321 -2.00 17.73 2.79
CA GLY A 321 -2.83 16.53 2.85
C GLY A 321 -4.29 16.78 2.40
N PRO A 322 -5.15 15.74 2.45
CA PRO A 322 -6.56 15.90 2.12
C PRO A 322 -7.22 16.98 3.00
N ARG A 323 -8.07 17.82 2.40
CA ARG A 323 -8.78 18.92 3.09
C ARG A 323 -9.61 18.45 4.29
N VAL A 324 -10.11 17.22 4.21
CA VAL A 324 -10.88 16.58 5.28
C VAL A 324 -10.18 15.27 5.61
N ASP A 325 -9.70 15.15 6.86
CA ASP A 325 -9.17 13.88 7.36
C ASP A 325 -10.31 12.87 7.48
N ALA A 326 -10.28 11.86 6.62
CA ALA A 326 -11.29 10.82 6.59
C ALA A 326 -10.66 9.49 6.98
N PHE A 327 -11.32 8.79 7.90
CA PHE A 327 -10.95 7.42 8.23
C PHE A 327 -12.19 6.54 8.13
N ILE A 328 -12.15 5.56 7.22
CA ILE A 328 -13.23 4.64 6.93
C ILE A 328 -12.67 3.22 6.98
N CYS A 329 -13.27 2.39 7.82
CA CYS A 329 -12.86 1.01 8.07
C CYS A 329 -14.09 0.10 7.98
N ALA A 330 -14.04 -0.89 7.09
CA ALA A 330 -15.06 -1.93 7.04
C ALA A 330 -14.93 -2.86 8.25
N THR A 331 -16.05 -3.40 8.74
CA THR A 331 -16.06 -4.39 9.82
C THR A 331 -16.88 -5.59 9.35
N GLY A 332 -16.43 -6.19 8.25
CA GLY A 332 -17.16 -7.17 7.44
C GLY A 332 -17.91 -6.56 6.26
N ARG A 333 -18.77 -7.35 5.61
CA ARG A 333 -19.38 -6.99 4.31
C ARG A 333 -20.68 -6.19 4.39
N SER A 334 -21.19 -5.93 5.59
CA SER A 334 -22.48 -5.26 5.80
C SER A 334 -22.38 -3.98 6.62
N ARG A 335 -21.26 -3.74 7.31
CA ARG A 335 -21.10 -2.63 8.26
C ARG A 335 -19.69 -2.05 8.26
N GLY A 336 -19.52 -0.95 8.98
CA GLY A 336 -18.21 -0.39 9.26
C GLY A 336 -18.28 0.82 10.16
N ALA A 337 -17.09 1.31 10.50
CA ALA A 337 -16.89 2.49 11.32
C ALA A 337 -16.14 3.54 10.51
N GLY A 338 -16.54 4.80 10.65
CA GLY A 338 -15.86 5.87 9.93
C GLY A 338 -16.17 7.26 10.46
N ARG A 339 -15.35 8.21 10.04
CA ARG A 339 -15.47 9.64 10.34
C ARG A 339 -14.98 10.50 9.17
N LEU A 340 -15.51 11.71 9.09
CA LEU A 340 -15.01 12.81 8.27
C LEU A 340 -14.69 13.98 9.20
N GLY A 341 -13.40 14.27 9.39
CA GLY A 341 -12.93 15.13 10.47
C GLY A 341 -13.40 14.58 11.82
N LYS A 342 -14.20 15.38 12.54
CA LYS A 342 -14.82 15.02 13.83
C LYS A 342 -16.23 14.41 13.69
N VAL A 343 -16.79 14.37 12.48
CA VAL A 343 -18.17 13.93 12.24
C VAL A 343 -18.18 12.41 12.02
N PRO A 344 -18.90 11.63 12.84
CA PRO A 344 -19.02 10.19 12.62
C PRO A 344 -19.86 9.91 11.37
N VAL A 345 -19.44 8.91 10.59
CA VAL A 345 -20.14 8.45 9.39
C VAL A 345 -21.08 7.30 9.77
N PRO A 346 -22.36 7.31 9.37
CA PRO A 346 -23.26 6.17 9.58
C PRO A 346 -22.70 4.88 8.96
N SER A 347 -22.88 3.74 9.62
CA SER A 347 -22.36 2.44 9.16
C SER A 347 -22.84 2.07 7.76
N LEU A 348 -24.07 2.43 7.39
CA LEU A 348 -24.58 2.18 6.04
C LEU A 348 -23.82 3.00 4.99
N ALA A 349 -23.46 4.25 5.29
CA ALA A 349 -22.65 5.07 4.41
C ALA A 349 -21.21 4.55 4.29
N VAL A 350 -20.62 4.07 5.40
CA VAL A 350 -19.32 3.36 5.37
C VAL A 350 -19.39 2.13 4.47
N TRP A 351 -20.45 1.34 4.59
CA TRP A 351 -20.68 0.20 3.72
C TRP A 351 -20.80 0.62 2.25
N THR A 352 -21.59 1.64 1.94
CA THR A 352 -21.77 2.13 0.56
C THR A 352 -20.46 2.62 -0.06
N VAL A 353 -19.63 3.34 0.70
CA VAL A 353 -18.39 3.95 0.19
C VAL A 353 -17.22 2.97 0.13
N LYS A 354 -17.12 2.04 1.08
CA LYS A 354 -15.98 1.13 1.21
C LYS A 354 -16.40 -0.32 1.43
N GLY A 355 -17.29 -0.60 2.37
CA GLY A 355 -17.61 -1.98 2.75
C GLY A 355 -18.20 -2.85 1.63
N ARG A 356 -18.85 -2.27 0.61
CA ARG A 356 -19.45 -3.01 -0.50
C ARG A 356 -18.42 -3.67 -1.41
N THR A 357 -17.36 -2.95 -1.78
CA THR A 357 -16.38 -3.38 -2.80
C THR A 357 -14.93 -3.29 -2.35
N LEU A 358 -14.64 -2.68 -1.19
CA LEU A 358 -13.30 -2.24 -0.77
C LEU A 358 -12.59 -1.38 -1.82
N GLY A 359 -13.35 -0.72 -2.71
CA GLY A 359 -12.80 0.12 -3.77
C GLY A 359 -12.29 -0.63 -4.99
N LEU A 360 -12.62 -1.93 -5.17
CA LEU A 360 -12.21 -2.73 -6.34
C LEU A 360 -12.55 -2.06 -7.69
N GLU A 361 -13.58 -1.21 -7.75
CA GLU A 361 -13.91 -0.44 -8.96
C GLU A 361 -12.82 0.56 -9.38
N ARG A 362 -11.82 0.80 -8.52
CA ARG A 362 -10.68 1.69 -8.77
C ARG A 362 -9.50 0.97 -9.39
N THR A 363 -9.39 -0.36 -9.29
CA THR A 363 -8.24 -1.14 -9.80
C THR A 363 -7.89 -0.78 -11.24
N LYS A 364 -8.88 -0.91 -12.15
CA LYS A 364 -8.68 -0.59 -13.57
C LYS A 364 -8.43 0.89 -13.81
N LYS A 365 -9.06 1.77 -13.01
CA LYS A 365 -8.92 3.22 -13.15
C LYS A 365 -7.51 3.70 -12.82
N TYR A 366 -6.86 3.08 -11.84
CA TYR A 366 -5.46 3.36 -11.52
C TYR A 366 -4.54 2.87 -12.62
N ALA A 367 -4.73 1.63 -13.08
CA ALA A 367 -3.90 1.03 -14.13
C ALA A 367 -3.98 1.80 -15.46
N ASN A 368 -5.17 2.29 -15.82
CA ASN A 368 -5.40 3.01 -17.08
C ASN A 368 -5.40 4.54 -16.95
N GLY A 369 -5.08 5.08 -15.77
CA GLY A 369 -5.02 6.53 -15.54
C GLY A 369 -6.35 7.29 -15.50
N THR A 370 -7.51 6.66 -15.68
CA THR A 370 -8.84 7.34 -15.65
C THR A 370 -9.28 7.78 -14.25
N MET A 371 -8.49 7.49 -13.21
CA MET A 371 -8.65 8.08 -11.88
C MET A 371 -8.45 9.60 -11.88
N TRP A 372 -7.57 10.09 -12.77
CA TRP A 372 -7.28 11.50 -12.98
C TRP A 372 -7.66 11.87 -14.40
#